data_AF-W7D5U6-F1
#
_entry.id   AF-W7D5U6-F1
#
_cell.length_a   1.000
_cell.length_b   1.000
_cell.length_c   1.000
_cell.angle_alpha   90.00
_cell.angle_beta   90.00
_cell.angle_gamma   90.00
#
_symmetry.space_group_name_H-M   'P 1'
#
loop_
_entity.id
_entity.type
_entity.pdbx_description
1 polymer ?
#
loop_
_entity_poly.entity_id
_entity_poly.type
_entity_poly.pdbx_seq_one_letter_code
_entity_poly.pdbx_strand_id
1 'polypeptide(L)'
;MTWYPLQREVAALIGERATNFYCYAISTTNECLICSMFFKKILDDLAIDFSTFAFTDEENDLIAYGKTLVADAANIPPALVARLRSRYSTETFVLLTAFGSMMIATNLINTALQVELDEVLLPYTKRG
;
A
#
# COMPACT_ATOMS: atom_id res chain seq x y z
N MET A 1 0.16 -18.19 -2.79
CA MET A 1 1.21 -17.33 -3.39
C MET A 1 2.01 -16.68 -2.28
N THR A 2 3.31 -16.45 -2.48
CA THR A 2 4.14 -15.66 -1.57
C THR A 2 4.06 -14.17 -1.94
N TRP A 3 4.59 -13.29 -1.09
CA TRP A 3 4.45 -11.84 -1.22
C TRP A 3 5.00 -11.29 -2.55
N TYR A 4 6.24 -11.62 -2.92
CA TYR A 4 6.86 -11.06 -4.14
C TYR A 4 6.18 -11.45 -5.46
N PRO A 5 5.80 -12.73 -5.70
CA PRO A 5 5.00 -13.07 -6.87
C PRO A 5 3.69 -12.28 -6.96
N LEU A 6 2.96 -12.18 -5.85
CA LEU A 6 1.68 -11.47 -5.83
C LEU A 6 1.85 -9.96 -6.02
N GLN A 7 2.89 -9.37 -5.42
CA GLN A 7 3.26 -7.97 -5.64
C GLN A 7 3.54 -7.69 -7.11
N ARG A 8 4.29 -8.56 -7.80
CA ARG A 8 4.59 -8.38 -9.24
C ARG A 8 3.34 -8.46 -10.11
N GLU A 9 2.41 -9.37 -9.79
CA GLU A 9 1.14 -9.46 -10.50
C GLU A 9 0.31 -8.18 -10.30
N VAL A 10 0.22 -7.67 -9.07
CA VAL A 10 -0.47 -6.40 -8.80
C VAL A 10 0.23 -5.23 -9.50
N ALA A 11 1.55 -5.14 -9.42
CA ALA A 11 2.32 -4.08 -10.08
C ALA A 11 2.19 -4.10 -11.61
N ALA A 12 2.04 -5.28 -12.22
CA ALA A 12 1.76 -5.39 -13.64
C ALA A 12 0.38 -4.85 -14.03
N LEU A 13 -0.57 -4.79 -13.09
CA LEU A 13 -1.95 -4.34 -13.33
C LEU A 13 -2.15 -2.85 -13.04
N ILE A 14 -1.57 -2.34 -11.94
CA ILE A 14 -1.80 -0.95 -11.49
C ILE A 14 -0.53 -0.08 -11.56
N GLY A 15 0.60 -0.64 -11.96
CA GLY A 15 1.90 0.02 -11.95
C GLY A 15 2.61 -0.01 -10.59
N GLU A 16 3.95 0.05 -10.64
CA GLU A 16 4.80 -0.02 -9.44
C GLU A 16 4.54 1.14 -8.48
N ARG A 17 4.37 2.35 -9.01
CA ARG A 17 4.13 3.55 -8.20
C ARG A 17 2.83 3.43 -7.39
N ALA A 18 1.71 3.06 -8.03
CA ALA A 18 0.44 2.87 -7.34
C ALA A 18 0.51 1.71 -6.33
N THR A 19 1.21 0.62 -6.67
CA THR A 19 1.45 -0.51 -5.77
C THR A 19 2.19 -0.07 -4.51
N ASN A 20 3.25 0.73 -4.65
CA ASN A 20 4.02 1.24 -3.51
C ASN A 20 3.21 2.20 -2.65
N PHE A 21 2.39 3.09 -3.23
CA PHE A 21 1.49 3.95 -2.45
C PHE A 21 0.39 3.16 -1.74
N TYR A 22 -0.16 2.12 -2.38
CA TYR A 22 -1.14 1.23 -1.77
C TYR A 22 -0.55 0.50 -0.55
N CYS A 23 0.64 -0.09 -0.70
CA CYS A 23 1.37 -0.73 0.39
C CYS A 23 1.72 0.28 1.51
N TYR A 24 2.22 1.46 1.16
CA TYR A 24 2.54 2.51 2.13
C TYR A 24 1.30 2.94 2.93
N ALA A 25 0.16 3.15 2.27
CA ALA A 25 -1.10 3.51 2.90
C ALA A 25 -1.58 2.43 3.89
N ILE A 26 -1.48 1.15 3.52
CA ILE A 26 -1.81 0.03 4.41
C ILE A 26 -0.86 0.00 5.62
N SER A 27 0.46 0.05 5.40
CA SER A 27 1.46 -0.04 6.47
C SER A 27 1.44 1.14 7.43
N THR A 28 1.18 2.36 6.94
CA THR A 28 1.01 3.53 7.79
C THR A 28 -0.27 3.46 8.62
N THR A 29 -1.38 3.01 8.03
CA THR A 29 -2.67 2.86 8.75
C THR A 29 -2.62 1.73 9.77
N ASN A 30 -1.84 0.68 9.49
CA ASN A 30 -1.63 -0.44 10.42
C ASN A 30 -0.52 -0.16 11.46
N GLU A 31 0.07 1.04 11.42
CA GLU A 31 1.12 1.49 12.34
C GLU A 31 2.39 0.59 12.37
N CYS A 32 2.67 -0.16 11.29
CA CYS A 32 3.92 -0.92 11.18
C CYS A 32 5.08 0.02 10.81
N LEU A 33 5.95 0.33 11.79
CA LEU A 33 7.09 1.23 11.61
C LEU A 33 8.04 0.74 10.52
N ILE A 34 8.56 -0.48 10.62
CA ILE A 34 9.52 -1.02 9.63
C ILE A 34 8.91 -1.06 8.22
N CYS A 35 7.66 -1.50 8.11
CA CYS A 35 6.97 -1.61 6.82
C CYS A 35 6.73 -0.24 6.18
N SER A 36 6.27 0.74 6.97
CA SER A 36 6.04 2.09 6.48
C SER A 36 7.35 2.79 6.07
N MET A 37 8.44 2.60 6.82
CA MET A 37 9.75 3.16 6.45
C MET A 37 10.33 2.51 5.20
N PHE A 38 10.14 1.20 5.04
CA PHE A 38 10.55 0.48 3.83
C PHE A 38 9.90 1.08 2.58
N PHE A 39 8.57 1.26 2.57
CA PHE A 39 7.89 1.87 1.43
C PHE A 39 8.18 3.37 1.31
N LYS A 40 8.35 4.10 2.42
CA LYS A 40 8.78 5.50 2.38
C LYS A 40 10.11 5.64 1.65
N LYS A 41 11.10 4.78 1.96
CA LYS A 41 12.38 4.76 1.25
C LYS A 41 12.17 4.56 -0.26
N ILE A 42 11.40 3.54 -0.65
CA ILE A 42 11.12 3.26 -2.07
C ILE A 42 10.48 4.49 -2.74
N LEU A 43 9.52 5.13 -2.08
CA LEU A 43 8.81 6.28 -2.62
C LEU A 43 9.69 7.54 -2.69
N ASP A 44 10.59 7.76 -1.73
CA ASP A 44 11.56 8.85 -1.74
C ASP A 44 12.64 8.63 -2.82
N ASP A 45 12.97 7.36 -3.11
CA ASP A 45 13.87 6.99 -4.22
C ASP A 45 13.20 7.15 -5.60
N LEU A 46 11.86 7.26 -5.66
CA LEU A 46 11.20 7.72 -6.87
C LEU A 46 11.55 9.19 -7.02
N ALA A 47 12.19 9.56 -8.13
CA ALA A 47 12.54 10.93 -8.49
C ALA A 47 11.28 11.77 -8.81
N ILE A 48 10.38 11.88 -7.84
CA ILE A 48 9.12 12.60 -7.89
C ILE A 48 9.42 14.08 -7.76
N ASP A 49 8.99 14.86 -8.74
CA ASP A 49 8.96 16.30 -8.62
C ASP A 49 7.80 16.72 -7.72
N PHE A 50 8.13 17.09 -6.48
CA PHE A 50 7.15 17.55 -5.50
C PHE A 50 6.45 18.86 -5.89
N SER A 51 7.02 19.66 -6.80
CA SER A 51 6.39 20.91 -7.26
C SER A 51 5.17 20.65 -8.15
N THR A 52 5.09 19.47 -8.76
CA THR A 52 4.01 19.05 -9.66
C THR A 52 3.31 17.78 -9.18
N PHE A 53 3.70 17.25 -8.02
CA PHE A 53 3.17 16.00 -7.50
C PHE A 53 1.68 16.11 -7.15
N ALA A 54 0.89 15.23 -7.76
CA ALA A 54 -0.46 14.90 -7.33
C ALA A 54 -0.66 13.40 -7.47
N PHE A 55 -1.50 12.84 -6.59
CA PHE A 55 -2.01 11.49 -6.80
C PHE A 55 -2.99 11.48 -7.96
N THR A 56 -2.92 10.46 -8.81
CA THR A 56 -3.99 10.22 -9.79
C THR A 56 -5.29 9.83 -9.08
N ASP A 57 -6.43 9.93 -9.78
CA ASP A 57 -7.72 9.47 -9.22
C ASP A 57 -7.69 7.98 -8.85
N GLU A 58 -6.97 7.17 -9.64
CA GLU A 58 -6.76 5.75 -9.37
C GLU A 58 -5.90 5.53 -8.12
N GLU A 59 -4.79 6.26 -7.97
CA GLU A 59 -3.95 6.21 -6.76
C GLU A 59 -4.74 6.62 -5.52
N ASN A 60 -5.54 7.69 -5.59
CA ASN A 60 -6.40 8.12 -4.49
C ASN A 60 -7.41 7.04 -4.10
N ASP A 61 -8.05 6.41 -5.07
CA ASP A 61 -9.02 5.33 -4.83
C ASP A 61 -8.33 4.10 -4.20
N LEU A 62 -7.16 3.69 -4.71
CA LEU A 62 -6.39 2.57 -4.16
C LEU A 62 -5.91 2.86 -2.73
N ILE A 63 -5.37 4.06 -2.48
CA ILE A 63 -4.97 4.50 -1.13
C ILE A 63 -6.16 4.46 -0.19
N ALA A 64 -7.30 5.04 -0.58
CA ALA A 64 -8.51 5.03 0.24
C ALA A 64 -9.00 3.60 0.53
N TYR A 65 -8.93 2.72 -0.47
CA TYR A 65 -9.29 1.31 -0.32
C TYR A 65 -8.38 0.61 0.68
N GLY A 66 -7.06 0.77 0.56
CA GLY A 66 -6.08 0.16 1.45
C GLY A 66 -6.23 0.63 2.90
N LYS A 67 -6.43 1.93 3.12
CA LYS A 67 -6.72 2.49 4.45
C LYS A 67 -7.99 1.91 5.05
N THR A 68 -9.06 1.84 4.26
CA THR A 68 -10.35 1.32 4.75
C THR A 68 -10.28 -0.18 5.00
N LEU A 69 -9.53 -0.94 4.20
CA LEU A 69 -9.30 -2.37 4.42
C LEU A 69 -8.65 -2.65 5.79
N VAL A 70 -7.78 -1.74 6.27
CA VAL A 70 -7.18 -1.84 7.61
C VAL A 70 -8.16 -1.40 8.69
N ALA A 71 -8.80 -0.25 8.51
CA ALA A 71 -9.57 0.40 9.57
C ALA A 71 -10.97 -0.18 9.76
N ASP A 72 -11.66 -0.54 8.68
CA ASP A 72 -13.05 -1.00 8.70
C ASP A 72 -13.43 -1.75 7.40
N ALA A 73 -12.85 -2.95 7.21
CA ALA A 73 -13.08 -3.77 6.03
C ALA A 73 -14.56 -4.16 5.79
N ALA A 74 -15.40 -4.11 6.83
CA ALA A 74 -16.82 -4.42 6.72
C ALA A 74 -17.62 -3.26 6.08
N ASN A 75 -17.13 -2.03 6.16
CA ASN A 75 -17.85 -0.82 5.73
C ASN A 75 -17.10 -0.02 4.66
N ILE A 76 -16.51 -0.71 3.67
CA ILE A 76 -15.88 -0.04 2.52
C ILE A 76 -16.93 0.76 1.74
N PRO A 77 -16.73 2.08 1.52
CA PRO A 77 -17.75 2.92 0.86
C PRO A 77 -18.19 2.35 -0.49
N PRO A 78 -19.49 2.13 -0.73
CA PRO A 78 -19.99 1.56 -1.99
C PRO A 78 -19.57 2.39 -3.22
N ALA A 79 -19.50 3.71 -3.09
CA ALA A 79 -19.04 4.60 -4.15
C ALA A 79 -17.55 4.36 -4.51
N LEU A 80 -16.70 4.05 -3.53
CA LEU A 80 -15.30 3.72 -3.76
C LEU A 80 -15.18 2.37 -4.48
N VAL A 81 -15.92 1.35 -4.01
CA VAL A 81 -15.98 0.04 -4.66
C VAL A 81 -16.47 0.17 -6.11
N ALA A 82 -17.50 0.99 -6.37
CA ALA A 82 -18.00 1.22 -7.72
C ALA A 82 -16.94 1.85 -8.64
N ARG A 83 -16.18 2.86 -8.17
CA ARG A 83 -15.10 3.49 -8.93
C ARG A 83 -13.92 2.54 -9.21
N LEU A 84 -13.59 1.66 -8.27
CA LEU A 84 -12.54 0.65 -8.48
C LEU A 84 -13.03 -0.44 -9.45
N ARG A 85 -14.26 -0.92 -9.31
CA ARG A 85 -14.85 -1.93 -10.19
C ARG A 85 -15.22 -1.41 -11.58
N SER A 86 -15.30 -0.09 -11.79
CA SER A 86 -15.38 0.48 -13.14
C SER A 86 -14.05 0.47 -13.87
N ARG A 87 -12.92 0.34 -13.14
CA ARG A 87 -11.56 0.28 -13.70
C ARG A 87 -11.04 -1.15 -13.79
N TYR A 88 -11.41 -1.99 -12.83
CA TYR A 88 -10.84 -3.32 -12.69
C TYR A 88 -11.89 -4.42 -12.85
N SER A 89 -11.46 -5.54 -13.44
CA SER A 89 -12.26 -6.77 -13.46
C SER A 89 -12.49 -7.27 -12.03
N THR A 90 -13.48 -8.16 -11.87
CA THR A 90 -13.70 -8.83 -10.57
C THR A 90 -12.45 -9.59 -10.11
N GLU A 91 -11.72 -10.23 -11.03
CA GLU A 91 -10.49 -10.96 -10.72
C GLU A 91 -9.39 -10.02 -10.22
N THR A 92 -9.14 -8.91 -10.92
CA THR A 92 -8.17 -7.89 -10.50
C THR A 92 -8.56 -7.30 -9.14
N PHE A 93 -9.84 -7.03 -8.90
CA PHE A 93 -10.29 -6.51 -7.60
C PHE A 93 -10.04 -7.51 -6.47
N VAL A 94 -10.32 -8.81 -6.68
CA VAL A 94 -10.00 -9.87 -5.72
C VAL A 94 -8.48 -9.95 -5.48
N LEU A 95 -7.67 -9.80 -6.52
CA LEU A 95 -6.21 -9.81 -6.40
C LEU A 95 -5.70 -8.62 -5.56
N LEU A 96 -6.25 -7.43 -5.76
CA LEU A 96 -5.94 -6.23 -4.97
C LEU A 96 -6.31 -6.41 -3.49
N THR A 97 -7.47 -7.01 -3.20
CA THR A 97 -7.89 -7.35 -1.83
C THR A 97 -6.98 -8.42 -1.20
N ALA A 98 -6.63 -9.45 -1.97
CA ALA A 98 -5.75 -10.53 -1.50
C ALA A 98 -4.35 -10.01 -1.17
N PHE A 99 -3.80 -9.16 -2.04
CA PHE A 99 -2.50 -8.53 -1.82
C PHE A 99 -2.53 -7.54 -0.65
N GLY A 100 -3.57 -6.72 -0.56
CA GLY A 100 -3.76 -5.82 0.59
C GLY A 100 -3.83 -6.59 1.92
N SER A 101 -4.61 -7.68 1.96
CA SER A 101 -4.69 -8.58 3.12
C SER A 101 -3.35 -9.21 3.46
N MET A 102 -2.57 -9.61 2.46
CA MET A 102 -1.23 -10.16 2.67
C MET A 102 -0.28 -9.11 3.26
N MET A 103 -0.37 -7.85 2.82
CA MET A 103 0.39 -6.75 3.40
C MET A 103 0.00 -6.50 4.87
N ILE A 104 -1.29 -6.57 5.21
CA ILE A 104 -1.76 -6.48 6.60
C ILE A 104 -1.18 -7.62 7.44
N ALA A 105 -1.19 -8.85 6.94
CA ALA A 105 -0.57 -9.99 7.62
C ALA A 105 0.94 -9.79 7.82
N THR A 106 1.66 -9.29 6.81
CA THR A 106 3.09 -8.96 6.93
C THR A 106 3.34 -7.88 7.98
N ASN A 107 2.52 -6.81 8.00
CA ASN A 107 2.61 -5.76 9.02
C ASN A 107 2.41 -6.32 10.43
N LEU A 108 1.39 -7.17 10.60
CA LEU A 108 1.10 -7.82 11.87
C LEU A 108 2.26 -8.71 12.34
N ILE A 109 2.84 -9.53 11.44
CA ILE A 109 3.97 -10.39 11.76
C ILE A 109 5.17 -9.55 12.22
N ASN A 110 5.53 -8.52 11.47
CA ASN A 110 6.66 -7.66 11.84
C ASN A 110 6.44 -6.95 13.18
N THR A 111 5.21 -6.48 13.42
CA THR A 111 4.85 -5.83 14.68
C THR A 111 4.88 -6.80 15.85
N ALA A 112 4.26 -7.98 15.69
CA ALA A 112 4.18 -9.00 16.74
C ALA A 112 5.55 -9.59 17.12
N LEU A 113 6.45 -9.70 16.14
CA LEU A 113 7.82 -10.16 16.35
C LEU A 113 8.78 -9.03 16.74
N GLN A 114 8.29 -7.79 16.88
CA GLN A 114 9.09 -6.61 17.21
C GLN A 114 10.33 -6.48 16.31
N VAL A 115 10.15 -6.72 15.00
CA VAL A 115 11.26 -6.66 14.04
C VAL A 115 11.85 -5.25 14.06
N GLU A 116 13.15 -5.18 14.36
CA GLU A 116 13.88 -3.92 14.46
C GLU A 116 14.01 -3.23 13.10
N LEU A 117 14.07 -1.90 13.14
CA LEU A 117 14.26 -1.10 11.94
C LEU A 117 15.71 -1.26 11.45
N ASP A 118 15.89 -1.66 10.20
CA ASP A 118 17.21 -1.68 9.57
C ASP A 118 17.86 -0.29 9.60
N GLU A 119 19.17 -0.22 9.83
CA GLU A 119 19.90 1.06 9.92
C GLU A 119 19.71 1.95 8.67
N VAL A 120 19.60 1.33 7.49
CA VAL A 120 19.34 2.01 6.22
C VAL A 120 18.01 2.77 6.19
N LEU A 121 17.06 2.38 7.06
CA LEU A 121 15.74 2.98 7.15
C LEU A 121 15.66 4.12 8.20
N LEU A 122 16.67 4.25 9.08
CA LEU A 122 16.70 5.31 10.11
C LEU A 122 16.50 6.73 9.56
N PRO A 123 17.09 7.14 8.42
CA PRO A 123 16.89 8.49 7.88
C PRO A 123 15.43 8.83 7.57
N TYR A 124 14.62 7.82 7.25
CA TYR A 124 13.22 7.99 6.83
C TYR A 124 12.26 8.16 8.01
N THR A 125 12.70 7.92 9.25
CA THR A 125 11.91 8.11 10.48
C THR A 125 11.76 9.58 10.89
N LYS A 126 12.65 10.44 10.41
CA LYS A 126 12.62 11.87 10.72
C LYS A 126 11.42 12.49 10.02
N ARG A 127 10.48 13.04 10.78
CA ARG A 127 9.42 13.91 10.21
C ARG A 127 10.12 15.14 9.63
N GLY A 128 10.07 15.29 8.31
CA GLY A 128 10.38 16.55 7.63
C GLY A 128 9.36 17.62 7.97
#